data_AF-A0A498FDI7-F1
#
_entry.id   AF-A0A498FDI7-F1
#
_cell.length_a   1.000
_cell.length_b   1.000
_cell.length_c   1.000
_cell.angle_alpha   90.00
_cell.angle_beta   90.00
_cell.angle_gamma   90.00
#
_symmetry.space_group_name_H-M   'P 1'
#
loop_
_entity.id
_entity.type
_entity.pdbx_description
1 polymer ?
#
loop_
_entity_poly.entity_id
_entity_poly.type
_entity_poly.pdbx_seq_one_letter_code
_entity_poly.pdbx_strand_id
1 'polypeptide(L)'
;GPDAASLSILTIGEWGQAYENSPDSFLETLNSHKDHFPQLTKLFIGDMSSEDCEVSWINQTNLSSLLTAFPNLTSLTIKGSQELSLQPLVHEKLQELVIICGGLPTSVLEEIKEAKLPELRRLELFLGVEDYGFDGGLEDVLPLLEPALFPKLTYLGLKDSEIQDEIAAAIANAP
;
A
#
# COMPACT_ATOMS: atom_id res chain seq x y z
N GLY A 1 -0.72 25.38 14.56
CA GLY A 1 -0.27 24.15 13.88
C GLY A 1 0.27 24.51 12.51
N PRO A 2 0.87 23.56 11.78
CA PRO A 2 1.23 23.78 10.37
C PRO A 2 -0.02 24.15 9.55
N ASP A 3 0.17 24.95 8.51
CA ASP A 3 -0.89 25.34 7.58
C ASP A 3 -1.15 24.18 6.61
N ALA A 4 -2.38 23.62 6.63
CA ALA A 4 -2.78 22.52 5.79
C ALA A 4 -2.58 22.81 4.29
N ALA A 5 -2.73 24.07 3.88
CA ALA A 5 -2.54 24.48 2.49
C ALA A 5 -1.10 24.28 1.98
N SER A 6 -0.13 24.21 2.89
CA SER A 6 1.30 24.01 2.60
C SER A 6 1.80 22.58 2.87
N LEU A 7 0.95 21.72 3.42
CA LEU A 7 1.34 20.37 3.84
C LEU A 7 1.53 19.47 2.63
N SER A 8 2.76 18.97 2.44
CA SER A 8 3.09 18.04 1.35
C SER A 8 3.12 16.58 1.75
N ILE A 9 3.17 16.29 3.06
CA ILE A 9 3.25 14.95 3.64
C ILE A 9 2.25 14.86 4.78
N LEU A 10 1.41 13.83 4.77
CA LEU A 10 0.49 13.51 5.85
C LEU A 10 0.74 12.07 6.30
N THR A 11 0.90 11.89 7.60
CA THR A 11 1.04 10.57 8.22
C THR A 11 -0.12 10.39 9.18
N ILE A 12 -0.81 9.26 9.03
CA ILE A 12 -1.91 8.83 9.89
C ILE A 12 -1.39 7.67 10.74
N GLY A 13 -1.34 7.90 12.05
CA GLY A 13 -1.02 6.87 13.03
C GLY A 13 -2.27 6.11 13.47
N GLU A 14 -2.36 5.81 14.76
CA GLU A 14 -3.46 5.09 15.39
C GLU A 14 -4.81 5.83 15.29
N TRP A 15 -5.91 5.08 15.09
CA TRP A 15 -7.28 5.61 14.87
C TRP A 15 -8.32 5.12 15.90
N GLY A 16 -7.88 4.65 17.05
CA GLY A 16 -8.68 4.15 18.15
C GLY A 16 -8.95 2.65 18.07
N GLN A 17 -8.22 1.85 18.84
CA GLN A 17 -8.29 0.38 18.86
C GLN A 17 -8.20 -0.21 17.44
N ALA A 18 -7.10 0.07 16.74
CA ALA A 18 -6.90 -0.33 15.33
C ALA A 18 -6.98 -1.86 15.07
N TYR A 19 -6.94 -2.69 16.11
CA TYR A 19 -7.19 -4.14 16.03
C TYR A 19 -8.69 -4.52 16.05
N GLU A 20 -9.57 -3.59 16.41
CA GLU A 20 -11.03 -3.76 16.39
C GLU A 20 -11.70 -2.88 15.32
N ASN A 21 -11.14 -1.71 15.06
CA ASN A 21 -11.77 -0.68 14.23
C ASN A 21 -11.04 -0.45 12.91
N SER A 22 -11.83 -0.25 11.85
CA SER A 22 -11.35 0.18 10.54
C SER A 22 -10.99 1.67 10.53
N PRO A 23 -10.21 2.13 9.54
CA PRO A 23 -9.89 3.54 9.33
C PRO A 23 -11.06 4.40 8.78
N ASP A 24 -12.26 3.83 8.59
CA ASP A 24 -13.37 4.47 7.85
C ASP A 24 -13.72 5.88 8.36
N SER A 25 -13.70 6.07 9.69
CA SER A 25 -14.06 7.35 10.31
C SER A 25 -13.12 8.50 9.91
N PHE A 26 -11.79 8.27 9.90
CA PHE A 26 -10.85 9.29 9.46
C PHE A 26 -10.80 9.39 7.94
N LEU A 27 -11.05 8.31 7.19
CA LEU A 27 -11.12 8.35 5.73
C LEU A 27 -12.26 9.25 5.25
N GLU A 28 -13.44 9.12 5.84
CA GLU A 28 -14.58 10.00 5.56
C GLU A 28 -14.21 11.46 5.84
N THR A 29 -13.57 11.70 6.98
CA THR A 29 -13.13 13.05 7.39
C THR A 29 -12.11 13.62 6.41
N LEU A 30 -11.09 12.84 6.05
CA LEU A 30 -9.99 13.26 5.18
C LEU A 30 -10.51 13.54 3.76
N ASN A 31 -11.36 12.67 3.23
CA ASN A 31 -12.01 12.87 1.93
C ASN A 31 -12.88 14.13 1.89
N SER A 32 -13.63 14.40 2.97
CA SER A 32 -14.49 15.59 3.09
C SER A 32 -13.69 16.90 3.17
N HIS A 33 -12.42 16.84 3.59
CA HIS A 33 -11.55 18.00 3.75
C HIS A 33 -10.41 18.05 2.73
N LYS A 34 -10.45 17.23 1.68
CA LYS A 34 -9.38 17.11 0.68
C LYS A 34 -8.90 18.46 0.10
N ASP A 35 -9.80 19.42 -0.07
CA ASP A 35 -9.50 20.74 -0.64
C ASP A 35 -8.60 21.60 0.27
N HIS A 36 -8.44 21.22 1.55
CA HIS A 36 -7.49 21.86 2.47
C HIS A 36 -6.05 21.40 2.26
N PHE A 37 -5.82 20.34 1.48
CA PHE A 37 -4.50 19.74 1.26
C PHE A 37 -4.08 19.78 -0.23
N PRO A 38 -4.10 20.95 -0.89
CA PRO A 38 -3.85 21.06 -2.32
C PRO A 38 -2.41 20.65 -2.73
N GLN A 39 -1.47 20.70 -1.78
CA GLN A 39 -0.05 20.37 -1.97
C GLN A 39 0.32 18.97 -1.50
N LEU A 40 -0.65 18.15 -1.07
CA LEU A 40 -0.36 16.81 -0.55
C LEU A 40 0.17 15.91 -1.66
N THR A 41 1.37 15.35 -1.43
CA THR A 41 2.07 14.47 -2.36
C THR A 41 2.45 13.13 -1.75
N LYS A 42 2.53 13.05 -0.42
CA LYS A 42 2.84 11.79 0.28
C LYS A 42 1.84 11.50 1.37
N LEU A 43 1.37 10.26 1.43
CA LEU A 43 0.45 9.78 2.44
C LEU A 43 1.00 8.49 3.03
N PHE A 44 1.07 8.42 4.36
CA PHE A 44 1.35 7.19 5.07
C PHE A 44 0.18 6.86 5.99
N ILE A 45 -0.50 5.73 5.73
CA ILE A 45 -1.60 5.20 6.53
C ILE A 45 -1.11 4.08 7.44
N GLY A 46 -1.40 4.20 8.73
CA GLY A 46 -1.11 3.16 9.72
C GLY A 46 0.31 3.22 10.28
N ASP A 47 0.92 4.41 10.38
CA ASP A 47 2.23 4.57 11.04
C ASP A 47 2.12 4.34 12.55
N MET A 48 2.07 3.07 12.93
CA MET A 48 1.85 2.58 14.28
C MET A 48 3.07 1.80 14.77
N SER A 49 3.46 2.00 16.01
CA SER A 49 4.41 1.11 16.69
C SER A 49 3.71 -0.17 17.12
N SER A 50 4.48 -1.20 17.49
CA SER A 50 3.91 -2.42 18.09
C SER A 50 3.25 -2.17 19.45
N GLU A 51 3.57 -1.05 20.12
CA GLU A 51 2.89 -0.65 21.36
C GLU A 51 1.48 -0.11 21.07
N ASP A 52 1.28 0.49 19.90
CA ASP A 52 -0.03 1.00 19.46
C ASP A 52 -0.88 -0.14 18.89
N CYS A 53 -0.34 -0.87 17.91
CA CYS A 53 -0.98 -2.03 17.29
C CYS A 53 0.08 -2.86 16.52
N GLU A 54 0.10 -4.17 16.74
CA GLU A 54 0.95 -5.06 15.94
C GLU A 54 0.53 -5.05 14.47
N VAL A 55 1.50 -5.06 13.56
CA VAL A 55 1.26 -4.85 12.12
C VAL A 55 0.31 -5.89 11.50
N SER A 56 0.32 -7.13 12.01
CA SER A 56 -0.57 -8.22 11.59
C SER A 56 -2.01 -8.04 12.08
N TRP A 57 -2.25 -7.12 13.02
CA TRP A 57 -3.57 -6.87 13.60
C TRP A 57 -4.19 -5.55 13.16
N ILE A 58 -3.48 -4.73 12.39
CA ILE A 58 -4.00 -3.43 11.93
C ILE A 58 -5.11 -3.68 10.89
N ASN A 59 -6.37 -3.42 11.27
CA ASN A 59 -7.52 -3.45 10.37
C ASN A 59 -7.49 -2.26 9.41
N GLN A 60 -7.52 -2.53 8.12
CA GLN A 60 -7.66 -1.54 7.06
C GLN A 60 -9.10 -1.53 6.53
N THR A 61 -9.27 -1.02 5.32
CA THR A 61 -10.51 -0.99 4.54
C THR A 61 -10.12 -0.79 3.07
N ASN A 62 -11.09 -0.48 2.22
CA ASN A 62 -10.81 0.00 0.87
C ASN A 62 -10.28 1.44 0.87
N LEU A 63 -8.99 1.61 0.52
CA LEU A 63 -8.30 2.91 0.50
C LEU A 63 -8.31 3.62 -0.87
N SER A 64 -8.98 3.06 -1.89
CA SER A 64 -9.01 3.63 -3.26
C SER A 64 -9.59 5.05 -3.32
N SER A 65 -10.47 5.39 -2.36
CA SER A 65 -11.06 6.73 -2.25
C SER A 65 -10.00 7.83 -2.06
N LEU A 66 -8.89 7.52 -1.37
CA LEU A 66 -7.78 8.45 -1.14
C LEU A 66 -7.06 8.80 -2.44
N LEU A 67 -6.90 7.83 -3.35
CA LEU A 67 -6.30 8.06 -4.66
C LEU A 67 -7.15 9.04 -5.48
N THR A 68 -8.48 8.92 -5.38
CA THR A 68 -9.39 9.85 -6.07
C THR A 68 -9.42 11.23 -5.40
N ALA A 69 -9.28 11.29 -4.08
CA ALA A 69 -9.32 12.53 -3.32
C ALA A 69 -8.05 13.39 -3.49
N PHE A 70 -6.89 12.76 -3.67
CA PHE A 70 -5.59 13.44 -3.72
C PHE A 70 -4.89 13.28 -5.08
N PRO A 71 -5.31 14.00 -6.13
CA PRO A 71 -4.80 13.81 -7.50
C PRO A 71 -3.33 14.20 -7.71
N ASN A 72 -2.68 14.79 -6.71
CA ASN A 72 -1.27 15.14 -6.70
C ASN A 72 -0.39 14.13 -5.94
N LEU A 73 -0.98 13.04 -5.43
CA LEU A 73 -0.26 12.03 -4.67
C LEU A 73 0.80 11.35 -5.54
N THR A 74 2.04 11.36 -5.07
CA THR A 74 3.19 10.69 -5.71
C THR A 74 3.71 9.52 -4.88
N SER A 75 3.39 9.44 -3.58
CA SER A 75 3.80 8.34 -2.70
C SER A 75 2.66 7.95 -1.76
N LEU A 76 2.38 6.66 -1.69
CA LEU A 76 1.44 6.05 -0.76
C LEU A 76 2.14 4.89 -0.03
N THR A 77 2.19 4.99 1.30
CA THR A 77 2.64 3.91 2.18
C THR A 77 1.45 3.46 3.03
N ILE A 78 1.27 2.14 3.14
CA ILE A 78 0.21 1.52 3.94
C ILE A 78 0.89 0.50 4.86
N LYS A 79 0.50 0.50 6.13
CA LYS A 79 0.94 -0.50 7.10
C LYS A 79 -0.27 -1.22 7.70
N GLY A 80 -0.27 -2.55 7.65
CA GLY A 80 -1.44 -3.40 7.90
C GLY A 80 -2.13 -3.83 6.61
N SER A 81 -2.61 -5.07 6.57
CA SER A 81 -3.26 -5.69 5.40
C SER A 81 -4.60 -6.35 5.72
N GLN A 82 -5.01 -6.43 6.99
CA GLN A 82 -6.30 -7.01 7.37
C GLN A 82 -7.42 -6.20 6.72
N GLU A 83 -8.31 -6.85 5.95
CA GLU A 83 -9.39 -6.18 5.20
C GLU A 83 -8.91 -5.08 4.22
N LEU A 84 -7.63 -5.07 3.86
CA LEU A 84 -7.09 -4.08 2.92
C LEU A 84 -7.64 -4.33 1.52
N SER A 85 -8.13 -3.26 0.90
CA SER A 85 -8.40 -3.21 -0.53
C SER A 85 -7.97 -1.88 -1.12
N LEU A 86 -7.56 -1.91 -2.36
CA LEU A 86 -7.16 -0.79 -3.19
C LEU A 86 -7.99 -0.71 -4.46
N GLN A 87 -9.00 -1.56 -4.65
CA GLN A 87 -9.78 -1.59 -5.88
C GLN A 87 -10.79 -0.43 -5.96
N PRO A 88 -10.82 0.36 -7.06
CA PRO A 88 -9.90 0.33 -8.19
C PRO A 88 -8.57 1.05 -7.89
N LEU A 89 -7.43 0.39 -8.17
CA LEU A 89 -6.11 0.95 -7.94
C LEU A 89 -5.65 1.75 -9.15
N VAL A 90 -6.15 2.98 -9.26
CA VAL A 90 -5.91 3.87 -10.41
C VAL A 90 -5.42 5.22 -9.94
N HIS A 91 -4.26 5.66 -10.45
CA HIS A 91 -3.74 6.99 -10.15
C HIS A 91 -2.73 7.47 -11.21
N GLU A 92 -2.93 8.68 -11.76
CA GLU A 92 -2.13 9.21 -12.86
C GLU A 92 -0.72 9.67 -12.46
N LYS A 93 -0.48 9.93 -11.17
CA LYS A 93 0.78 10.53 -10.69
C LYS A 93 1.51 9.72 -9.63
N LEU A 94 0.97 8.57 -9.22
CA LEU A 94 1.57 7.81 -8.14
C LEU A 94 2.88 7.20 -8.64
N GLN A 95 3.97 7.48 -7.94
CA GLN A 95 5.32 7.04 -8.28
C GLN A 95 5.85 5.98 -7.31
N GLU A 96 5.31 5.94 -6.10
CA GLU A 96 5.71 5.01 -5.04
C GLU A 96 4.48 4.42 -4.36
N LEU A 97 4.46 3.09 -4.27
CA LEU A 97 3.51 2.32 -3.47
C LEU A 97 4.31 1.37 -2.56
N VAL A 98 4.07 1.46 -1.25
CA VAL A 98 4.71 0.63 -0.24
C VAL A 98 3.61 0.01 0.64
N ILE A 99 3.60 -1.32 0.79
CA ILE A 99 2.69 -2.03 1.69
C ILE A 99 3.53 -2.85 2.68
N ILE A 100 3.32 -2.58 3.98
CA ILE A 100 4.02 -3.19 5.11
C ILE A 100 3.03 -4.02 5.90
N CYS A 101 3.14 -5.34 5.88
CA CYS A 101 2.24 -6.23 6.61
C CYS A 101 2.96 -7.47 7.13
N GLY A 102 2.31 -8.20 8.05
CA GLY A 102 2.76 -9.52 8.51
C GLY A 102 2.44 -10.65 7.52
N GLY A 103 1.46 -10.44 6.63
CA GLY A 103 1.04 -11.33 5.57
C GLY A 103 0.19 -10.57 4.55
N LEU A 104 0.56 -10.60 3.27
CA LEU A 104 -0.11 -9.86 2.19
C LEU A 104 -1.12 -10.77 1.47
N PRO A 105 -2.42 -10.52 1.56
CA PRO A 105 -3.41 -11.36 0.88
C PRO A 105 -3.24 -11.33 -0.64
N THR A 106 -3.47 -12.47 -1.30
CA THR A 106 -3.47 -12.63 -2.75
C THR A 106 -4.47 -11.71 -3.43
N SER A 107 -5.60 -11.41 -2.80
CA SER A 107 -6.56 -10.42 -3.29
C SER A 107 -5.91 -9.04 -3.51
N VAL A 108 -5.01 -8.60 -2.62
CA VAL A 108 -4.28 -7.33 -2.78
C VAL A 108 -3.26 -7.44 -3.93
N LEU A 109 -2.60 -8.59 -4.08
CA LEU A 109 -1.72 -8.84 -5.24
C LEU A 109 -2.50 -8.78 -6.56
N GLU A 110 -3.71 -9.33 -6.60
CA GLU A 110 -4.63 -9.24 -7.74
C GLU A 110 -5.01 -7.80 -8.08
N GLU A 111 -5.37 -7.00 -7.08
CA GLU A 111 -5.67 -5.58 -7.29
C GLU A 111 -4.46 -4.79 -7.81
N ILE A 112 -3.24 -5.14 -7.38
CA ILE A 112 -1.99 -4.57 -7.91
C ILE A 112 -1.77 -5.00 -9.36
N LYS A 113 -2.04 -6.26 -9.72
CA LYS A 113 -1.97 -6.75 -11.11
C LYS A 113 -2.97 -6.06 -12.03
N GLU A 114 -4.10 -5.59 -11.51
CA GLU A 114 -5.12 -4.83 -12.26
C GLU A 114 -4.89 -3.31 -12.24
N ALA A 115 -3.87 -2.85 -11.52
CA ALA A 115 -3.64 -1.44 -11.26
C ALA A 115 -3.32 -0.64 -12.54
N LYS A 116 -3.77 0.62 -12.57
CA LYS A 116 -3.41 1.60 -13.60
C LYS A 116 -2.58 2.71 -12.97
N LEU A 117 -1.28 2.48 -12.89
CA LEU A 117 -0.31 3.37 -12.28
C LEU A 117 0.81 3.70 -13.30
N PRO A 118 0.53 4.52 -14.33
CA PRO A 118 1.46 4.76 -15.44
C PRO A 118 2.76 5.47 -15.03
N GLU A 119 2.78 6.12 -13.87
CA GLU A 119 3.95 6.81 -13.32
C GLU A 119 4.70 6.02 -12.23
N LEU A 120 4.29 4.77 -11.93
CA LEU A 120 4.89 3.99 -10.85
C LEU A 120 6.36 3.69 -11.13
N ARG A 121 7.23 4.03 -10.17
CA ARG A 121 8.69 3.86 -10.23
C ARG A 121 9.22 2.95 -9.13
N ARG A 122 8.52 2.90 -8.00
CA ARG A 122 8.84 2.06 -6.85
C ARG A 122 7.59 1.30 -6.39
N LEU A 123 7.70 -0.02 -6.37
CA LEU A 123 6.74 -0.91 -5.71
C LEU A 123 7.48 -1.69 -4.64
N GLU A 124 7.00 -1.65 -3.41
CA GLU A 124 7.58 -2.41 -2.30
C GLU A 124 6.49 -3.10 -1.50
N LEU A 125 6.59 -4.42 -1.40
CA LEU A 125 5.60 -5.28 -0.78
C LEU A 125 6.31 -6.17 0.25
N PHE A 126 5.86 -6.10 1.49
CA PHE A 126 6.21 -7.06 2.53
C PHE A 126 5.20 -8.20 2.43
N LEU A 127 5.63 -9.36 1.94
CA LEU A 127 4.74 -10.48 1.63
C LEU A 127 4.29 -11.22 2.88
N GLY A 128 5.16 -11.32 3.88
CA GLY A 128 4.86 -11.95 5.15
C GLY A 128 4.79 -13.47 5.10
N VAL A 129 3.99 -14.03 6.00
CA VAL A 129 3.82 -15.48 6.22
C VAL A 129 2.34 -15.85 6.36
N GLU A 130 2.03 -17.14 6.21
CA GLU A 130 0.65 -17.66 6.27
C GLU A 130 -0.06 -17.32 7.59
N ASP A 131 0.65 -17.45 8.72
CA ASP A 131 0.12 -17.19 10.06
C ASP A 131 -0.39 -15.75 10.26
N TYR A 132 -0.02 -14.82 9.38
CA TYR A 132 -0.41 -13.40 9.44
C TYR A 132 -1.11 -12.92 8.16
N GLY A 133 -1.61 -13.84 7.33
CA GLY A 133 -2.54 -13.53 6.24
C GLY A 133 -1.99 -13.63 4.82
N PHE A 134 -0.75 -14.06 4.62
CA PHE A 134 -0.30 -14.42 3.27
C PHE A 134 -0.96 -15.73 2.85
N ASP A 135 -1.64 -15.76 1.71
CA ASP A 135 -2.33 -16.96 1.22
C ASP A 135 -1.93 -17.32 -0.22
N GLY A 136 -0.76 -16.82 -0.66
CA GLY A 136 -0.28 -16.92 -2.02
C GLY A 136 0.93 -17.82 -2.20
N GLY A 137 1.32 -17.97 -3.47
CA GLY A 137 2.51 -18.69 -3.89
C GLY A 137 3.40 -17.87 -4.82
N LEU A 138 4.42 -18.53 -5.36
CA LEU A 138 5.31 -17.94 -6.34
C LEU A 138 4.52 -17.45 -7.58
N GLU A 139 3.51 -18.22 -8.00
CA GLU A 139 2.62 -17.91 -9.12
C GLU A 139 1.85 -16.59 -8.99
N ASP A 140 1.58 -16.13 -7.77
CA ASP A 140 0.86 -14.88 -7.52
C ASP A 140 1.78 -13.67 -7.61
N VAL A 141 3.06 -13.88 -7.31
CA VAL A 141 4.10 -12.85 -7.27
C VAL A 141 4.78 -12.68 -8.63
N LEU A 142 5.01 -13.76 -9.38
CA LEU A 142 5.69 -13.72 -10.69
C LEU A 142 5.13 -12.70 -11.67
N PRO A 143 3.80 -12.50 -11.81
CA PRO A 143 3.24 -11.50 -12.72
C PRO A 143 3.68 -10.06 -12.40
N LEU A 144 4.10 -9.76 -11.17
CA LEU A 144 4.62 -8.44 -10.80
C LEU A 144 6.00 -8.13 -11.43
N LEU A 145 6.70 -9.16 -11.92
CA LEU A 145 7.98 -9.02 -12.62
C LEU A 145 7.81 -8.57 -14.07
N GLU A 146 6.59 -8.65 -14.63
CA GLU A 146 6.31 -8.31 -16.02
C GLU A 146 6.52 -6.81 -16.28
N PRO A 147 7.51 -6.40 -17.09
CA PRO A 147 7.80 -4.98 -17.32
C PRO A 147 6.63 -4.20 -17.94
N ALA A 148 5.74 -4.90 -18.63
CA ALA A 148 4.55 -4.33 -19.24
C ALA A 148 3.51 -3.87 -18.21
N LEU A 149 3.53 -4.42 -16.98
CA LEU A 149 2.58 -4.07 -15.93
C LEU A 149 2.79 -2.63 -15.44
N PHE A 150 4.04 -2.25 -15.20
CA PHE A 150 4.42 -0.91 -14.77
C PHE A 150 5.59 -0.38 -15.63
N PRO A 151 5.32 0.29 -16.76
CA PRO A 151 6.35 0.65 -17.75
C PRO A 151 7.49 1.56 -17.25
N LYS A 152 7.31 2.23 -16.11
CA LYS A 152 8.31 3.14 -15.50
C LYS A 152 8.94 2.58 -14.23
N LEU A 153 8.64 1.33 -13.86
CA LEU A 153 9.14 0.71 -12.64
C LEU A 153 10.67 0.58 -12.71
N THR A 154 11.33 1.06 -11.67
CA THR A 154 12.80 1.02 -11.52
C THR A 154 13.23 0.32 -10.24
N TYR A 155 12.28 0.09 -9.33
CA TYR A 155 12.48 -0.64 -8.08
C TYR A 155 11.26 -1.52 -7.81
N LEU A 156 11.50 -2.82 -7.69
CA LEU A 156 10.56 -3.79 -7.16
C LEU A 156 11.20 -4.43 -5.92
N GLY A 157 10.58 -4.22 -4.76
CA GLY A 157 10.99 -4.83 -3.50
C GLY A 157 9.96 -5.86 -3.06
N LEU A 158 10.30 -7.14 -3.13
CA LEU A 158 9.53 -8.24 -2.56
C LEU A 158 10.26 -8.69 -1.29
N LYS A 159 9.72 -8.32 -0.13
CA LYS A 159 10.41 -8.37 1.16
C LYS A 159 9.68 -9.26 2.15
N ASP A 160 10.40 -9.67 3.19
CA ASP A 160 9.85 -10.30 4.39
C ASP A 160 8.92 -11.47 4.06
N SER A 161 9.35 -12.36 3.16
CA SER A 161 8.52 -13.44 2.63
C SER A 161 8.98 -14.80 3.14
N GLU A 162 8.03 -15.71 3.42
CA GLU A 162 8.36 -17.12 3.67
C GLU A 162 8.86 -17.88 2.44
N ILE A 163 8.54 -17.41 1.22
CA ILE A 163 8.97 -17.99 -0.06
C ILE A 163 10.10 -17.18 -0.73
N GLN A 164 10.92 -16.50 0.07
CA GLN A 164 11.93 -15.55 -0.43
C GLN A 164 12.98 -16.22 -1.34
N ASP A 165 13.35 -17.47 -1.07
CA ASP A 165 14.34 -18.22 -1.85
C ASP A 165 13.79 -18.58 -3.24
N GLU A 166 12.54 -19.01 -3.33
CA GLU A 166 11.84 -19.28 -4.58
C GLU A 166 11.72 -18.00 -5.43
N ILE A 167 11.36 -16.88 -4.81
CA ILE A 167 11.29 -15.57 -5.47
C ILE A 167 12.67 -15.18 -6.02
N ALA A 168 13.72 -15.29 -5.21
CA ALA A 168 15.08 -14.94 -5.62
C ALA A 168 15.55 -15.81 -6.81
N ALA A 169 15.28 -17.12 -6.75
CA ALA A 169 15.60 -18.04 -7.83
C ALA A 169 14.84 -17.70 -9.12
N ALA A 170 13.56 -17.32 -9.03
CA ALA A 170 12.79 -16.93 -10.19
C ALA A 170 13.27 -15.61 -10.82
N ILE A 171 13.58 -14.60 -10.01
CA ILE A 171 14.13 -13.31 -10.48
C ILE A 171 15.48 -13.50 -11.16
N ALA A 172 16.36 -14.35 -10.62
CA ALA A 172 17.67 -14.63 -11.22
C ALA A 172 17.57 -15.28 -12.62
N ASN A 173 16.45 -15.96 -12.89
CA ASN A 173 16.15 -16.57 -14.19
C ASN A 173 15.26 -15.71 -15.09
N ALA A 174 14.83 -14.53 -14.62
CA ALA A 174 14.07 -13.59 -15.43
C ALA A 174 14.97 -12.94 -16.51
N PRO A 175 14.49 -12.81 -17.76
CA PRO A 175 15.26 -12.31 -18.89
C PRO A 175 15.64 -10.82 -18.81
#